data_AF-A0A8I2YN61-F1
#
_entry.id   AF-A0A8I2YN61-F1
#
_cell.length_a   1.000
_cell.length_b   1.000
_cell.length_c   1.000
_cell.angle_alpha   90.00
_cell.angle_beta   90.00
_cell.angle_gamma   90.00
#
_symmetry.space_group_name_H-M   'P 1'
#
loop_
_entity.id
_entity.type
_entity.pdbx_description
1 polymer ?
#
loop_
_entity_poly.entity_id
_entity_poly.type
_entity_poly.pdbx_seq_one_letter_code
_entity_poly.pdbx_strand_id
1 'polypeptide(L)'
;MGSAGADSADGVSSRDMHLDQNGIAVSRATLRKKQDDSDNDDEEEDALKEDEEDEDEEEEEEEEEEEENAADSSAAPQPGLTRIERRELKKKQAAEKQAQKQGIDEDDEDADLINPNHVEKKLTISDLGSRQLTRKERDVKEKQEAKERYWKLHIAGKTDEAKSDLARLTKVREEREAAQAKRKAEAEAKAAEIEAKKASMAGKRI
;
A
#
# COMPACT_ATOMS: atom_id res chain seq x y z
N MET A 1 63.55 -4.37 -6.03
CA MET A 1 62.35 -4.47 -6.90
C MET A 1 61.95 -5.93 -6.95
N GLY A 2 60.72 -6.27 -6.57
CA GLY A 2 60.23 -7.65 -6.53
C GLY A 2 59.17 -7.84 -5.46
N SER A 3 57.97 -7.31 -5.73
CA SER A 3 56.75 -7.46 -4.95
C SER A 3 56.32 -8.93 -4.84
N ALA A 4 56.15 -9.46 -3.63
CA ALA A 4 55.38 -10.68 -3.40
C ALA A 4 53.96 -10.26 -2.97
N GLY A 5 53.00 -10.54 -3.85
CA GLY A 5 51.59 -10.18 -3.69
C GLY A 5 50.93 -10.92 -2.53
N ALA A 6 50.07 -10.19 -1.83
CA ALA A 6 49.11 -10.72 -0.88
C ALA A 6 48.05 -11.53 -1.65
N ASP A 7 48.01 -12.84 -1.43
CA ASP A 7 46.89 -13.69 -1.80
C ASP A 7 45.95 -13.74 -0.58
N SER A 8 45.13 -12.69 -0.42
CA SER A 8 43.99 -12.73 0.50
C SER A 8 42.94 -13.65 -0.10
N ALA A 9 42.98 -14.91 0.31
CA ALA A 9 41.86 -15.82 0.09
C ALA A 9 40.68 -15.38 0.96
N ASP A 10 39.79 -14.54 0.41
CA ASP A 10 38.45 -14.26 0.93
C ASP A 10 37.54 -15.51 0.77
N GLY A 11 37.98 -16.62 1.35
CA GLY A 11 37.19 -17.83 1.48
C GLY A 11 36.48 -17.81 2.82
N VAL A 12 35.16 -17.59 2.80
CA VAL A 12 34.31 -17.72 4.01
C VAL A 12 34.56 -19.09 4.62
N SER A 13 35.19 -19.12 5.79
CA SER A 13 35.54 -20.38 6.44
C SER A 13 34.25 -21.11 6.84
N SER A 14 34.20 -22.44 6.71
CA SER A 14 33.04 -23.24 7.13
C SER A 14 32.73 -23.10 8.63
N ARG A 15 33.65 -22.53 9.41
CA ARG A 15 33.49 -22.15 10.82
C ARG A 15 32.56 -20.95 11.01
N ASP A 16 32.40 -20.10 10.00
CA ASP A 16 31.65 -18.84 10.07
C ASP A 16 30.23 -18.94 9.48
N MET A 17 29.81 -20.13 9.05
CA MET A 17 28.46 -20.41 8.56
C MET A 17 27.54 -20.83 9.71
N HIS A 18 26.43 -20.11 9.89
CA HIS A 18 25.42 -20.34 10.93
C HIS A 18 24.05 -20.56 10.27
N LEU A 19 23.19 -21.38 10.87
CA LEU A 19 21.83 -21.58 10.37
C LEU A 19 20.96 -20.41 10.81
N ASP A 20 20.24 -19.81 9.87
CA ASP A 20 19.20 -18.82 10.17
C ASP A 20 17.90 -19.48 10.67
N GLN A 21 16.91 -18.67 11.01
CA GLN A 21 15.60 -19.14 11.49
C GLN A 21 14.86 -20.04 10.46
N ASN A 22 15.26 -19.97 9.20
CA ASN A 22 14.71 -20.73 8.08
C ASN A 22 15.55 -21.98 7.75
N GLY A 23 16.59 -22.27 8.55
CA GLY A 23 17.48 -23.41 8.35
C GLY A 23 18.45 -23.25 7.18
N ILE A 24 18.68 -22.03 6.69
CA ILE A 24 19.62 -21.70 5.62
C ILE A 24 20.97 -21.33 6.24
N ALA A 25 22.06 -21.88 5.71
CA ALA A 25 23.41 -21.57 6.17
C ALA A 25 23.85 -20.19 5.63
N VAL A 26 24.01 -19.23 6.54
CA VAL A 26 24.32 -17.83 6.27
C VAL A 26 25.60 -17.44 7.04
N SER A 27 26.43 -16.56 6.47
CA SER A 27 27.70 -16.17 7.10
C SER A 27 27.46 -15.26 8.30
N ARG A 28 28.31 -15.34 9.34
CA ARG A 28 28.17 -14.47 10.52
C ARG A 28 28.27 -12.97 10.19
N ALA A 29 28.97 -12.62 9.11
CA ALA A 29 29.05 -11.26 8.59
C ALA A 29 27.71 -10.76 8.03
N THR A 30 26.99 -11.61 7.29
CA THR A 30 25.67 -11.25 6.73
C THR A 30 24.59 -11.20 7.80
N LEU A 31 24.69 -12.05 8.83
CA LEU A 31 23.78 -11.97 9.99
C LEU A 31 23.95 -10.67 10.78
N ARG A 32 25.19 -10.21 10.98
CA ARG A 32 25.48 -8.93 11.64
C ARG A 32 24.99 -7.73 10.83
N LYS A 33 25.22 -7.75 9.50
CA LYS A 33 24.72 -6.71 8.59
C LYS A 33 23.21 -6.56 8.67
N LYS A 34 22.47 -7.68 8.70
CA LYS A 34 21.01 -7.69 8.82
C LYS A 34 20.50 -7.20 10.19
N GLN A 35 21.28 -7.40 11.25
CA GLN A 35 20.93 -6.90 12.57
C GLN A 35 21.20 -5.40 12.70
N ASP A 36 22.26 -4.90 12.06
CA ASP A 36 22.60 -3.47 11.97
C ASP A 36 21.61 -2.68 11.10
N ASP A 37 21.18 -3.26 9.96
CA ASP A 37 20.08 -2.69 9.15
C ASP A 37 18.73 -2.70 9.91
N SER A 38 18.52 -3.64 10.84
CA SER A 38 17.29 -3.69 11.66
C SER A 38 17.28 -2.66 12.79
N ASP A 39 18.44 -2.24 13.32
CA ASP A 39 18.53 -1.15 14.29
C ASP A 39 18.48 0.23 13.60
N ASN A 40 18.74 0.29 12.29
CA ASN A 40 18.59 1.50 11.47
C ASN A 40 17.16 1.68 10.89
N ASP A 41 16.35 0.61 10.86
CA ASP A 41 14.93 0.66 10.43
C ASP A 41 14.03 1.35 11.49
N ASP A 42 14.49 1.45 12.75
CA ASP A 42 13.77 2.14 13.84
C ASP A 42 13.86 3.68 13.73
N GLU A 43 14.78 4.22 12.91
CA GLU A 43 14.86 5.65 12.57
C GLU A 43 14.17 6.00 11.24
N GLU A 44 13.87 5.02 10.37
CA GLU A 44 13.13 5.20 9.11
C GLU A 44 11.61 4.98 9.27
N GLU A 45 11.14 4.42 10.39
CA GLU A 45 9.70 4.34 10.71
C GLU A 45 9.09 5.70 11.13
N ASP A 46 9.93 6.68 11.53
CA ASP A 46 9.49 8.06 11.83
C ASP A 46 9.39 8.90 10.55
N ALA A 47 10.21 8.62 9.52
CA ALA A 47 10.17 9.32 8.23
C ALA A 47 8.98 8.89 7.35
N LEU A 48 8.46 7.66 7.54
CA LEU A 48 7.29 7.15 6.80
C LEU A 48 5.94 7.55 7.43
N LYS A 49 5.92 8.18 8.62
CA LYS A 49 4.70 8.79 9.17
C LYS A 49 4.44 10.19 8.65
N GLU A 50 5.46 10.95 8.24
CA GLU A 50 5.27 12.29 7.67
C GLU A 50 4.77 12.23 6.22
N ASP A 51 5.03 11.16 5.46
CA ASP A 51 4.61 11.02 4.06
C ASP A 51 3.16 10.46 3.91
N GLU A 52 2.57 9.90 4.98
CA GLU A 52 1.15 9.49 4.99
C GLU A 52 0.20 10.63 5.44
N GLU A 53 0.70 11.76 5.95
CA GLU A 53 -0.13 12.93 6.29
C GLU A 53 -0.27 13.95 5.14
N ASP A 54 0.55 13.87 4.09
CA ASP A 54 0.50 14.79 2.92
C ASP A 54 -0.29 14.25 1.71
N GLU A 55 -0.65 12.95 1.66
CA GLU A 55 -1.46 12.38 0.56
C GLU A 55 -3.00 12.49 0.78
N ASP A 56 -3.47 12.86 1.98
CA ASP A 56 -4.90 13.05 2.26
C ASP A 56 -5.38 14.51 2.04
N GLU A 57 -4.50 15.46 1.69
CA GLU A 57 -4.88 16.87 1.41
C GLU A 57 -5.03 17.22 -0.09
N GLU A 58 -4.68 16.32 -1.04
CA GLU A 58 -4.79 16.60 -2.49
C GLU A 58 -6.06 16.05 -3.19
N GLU A 59 -7.08 15.59 -2.47
CA GLU A 59 -8.39 15.18 -3.06
C GLU A 59 -9.56 16.14 -2.78
N GLU A 60 -9.33 17.36 -2.28
CA GLU A 60 -10.39 18.38 -2.05
C GLU A 60 -10.30 19.64 -2.95
N GLU A 61 -9.59 19.61 -4.10
CA GLU A 61 -9.57 20.74 -5.06
C GLU A 61 -9.92 20.36 -6.51
N GLU A 62 -10.94 19.54 -6.76
CA GLU A 62 -11.56 19.47 -8.09
C GLU A 62 -13.08 19.26 -8.01
N GLU A 63 -13.84 20.29 -7.60
CA GLU A 63 -15.26 20.39 -7.96
C GLU A 63 -15.79 21.83 -7.77
N GLU A 64 -15.30 22.79 -8.57
CA GLU A 64 -15.99 24.09 -8.65
C GLU A 64 -15.78 24.84 -9.98
N GLU A 65 -15.95 24.18 -11.14
CA GLU A 65 -16.28 24.89 -12.39
C GLU A 65 -17.20 24.05 -13.27
N GLU A 66 -18.52 24.24 -13.13
CA GLU A 66 -19.49 24.33 -14.24
C GLU A 66 -20.94 24.42 -13.73
N GLU A 67 -21.39 25.62 -13.38
CA GLU A 67 -22.72 26.13 -13.79
C GLU A 67 -22.89 27.59 -13.39
N GLU A 68 -22.56 28.54 -14.27
CA GLU A 68 -23.28 29.82 -14.30
C GLU A 68 -23.55 30.21 -15.76
N ASN A 69 -24.69 29.75 -16.27
CA ASN A 69 -25.32 30.38 -17.41
C ASN A 69 -26.45 31.30 -16.91
N ALA A 70 -26.25 32.59 -17.20
CA ALA A 70 -27.24 33.64 -17.37
C ALA A 70 -27.99 34.18 -16.14
N ALA A 71 -27.56 35.35 -15.67
CA ALA A 71 -28.44 36.52 -15.55
C ALA A 71 -27.66 37.84 -15.47
N ASP A 72 -27.75 38.59 -16.57
CA ASP A 72 -27.55 40.03 -16.69
C ASP A 72 -28.00 40.82 -15.45
N SER A 73 -27.07 41.55 -14.83
CA SER A 73 -27.39 42.73 -14.02
C SER A 73 -26.16 43.64 -13.85
N SER A 74 -25.86 44.40 -14.90
CA SER A 74 -25.46 45.82 -14.90
C SER A 74 -24.64 46.45 -13.73
N ALA A 75 -23.76 45.73 -13.05
CA ALA A 75 -22.83 46.32 -12.08
C ALA A 75 -21.52 46.72 -12.77
N ALA A 76 -21.46 47.98 -13.22
CA ALA A 76 -20.26 48.61 -13.76
C ALA A 76 -19.02 48.32 -12.88
N PRO A 77 -17.87 47.95 -13.46
CA PRO A 77 -16.65 47.79 -12.68
C PRO A 77 -16.23 49.16 -12.15
N GLN A 78 -16.51 49.43 -10.87
CA GLN A 78 -16.02 50.64 -10.20
C GLN A 78 -14.49 50.52 -10.10
N PRO A 79 -13.71 51.37 -10.80
CA PRO A 79 -12.26 51.30 -10.75
C PRO A 79 -11.77 52.09 -9.54
N GLY A 80 -10.96 51.46 -8.69
CA GLY A 80 -10.11 52.20 -7.75
C GLY A 80 -10.08 51.72 -6.29
N LEU A 81 -10.94 50.77 -5.89
CA LEU A 81 -10.91 50.25 -4.52
C LEU A 81 -9.89 49.12 -4.37
N THR A 82 -8.98 49.27 -3.41
CA THR A 82 -8.00 48.25 -3.08
C THR A 82 -8.69 46.99 -2.54
N ARG A 83 -8.04 45.82 -2.63
CA ARG A 83 -8.59 44.53 -2.15
C ARG A 83 -9.02 44.60 -0.68
N ILE A 84 -8.39 45.46 0.12
CA ILE A 84 -8.68 45.65 1.55
C ILE A 84 -9.99 46.41 1.73
N GLU A 85 -10.18 47.53 1.03
CA GLU A 85 -11.41 48.33 1.09
C GLU A 85 -12.64 47.55 0.61
N ARG A 86 -12.47 46.69 -0.41
CA ARG A 86 -13.53 45.79 -0.89
C ARG A 86 -13.94 44.76 0.17
N ARG A 87 -12.97 44.21 0.91
CA ARG A 87 -13.23 43.26 2.01
C ARG A 87 -13.93 43.94 3.18
N GLU A 88 -13.55 45.17 3.52
CA GLU A 88 -14.20 45.93 4.59
C GLU A 88 -15.65 46.31 4.25
N LEU A 89 -15.91 46.72 3.01
CA LEU A 89 -17.29 46.99 2.54
C LEU A 89 -18.15 45.74 2.57
N LYS A 90 -17.61 44.59 2.11
CA LYS A 90 -18.31 43.30 2.17
C LYS A 90 -18.59 42.88 3.62
N LYS A 91 -17.64 43.09 4.53
CA LYS A 91 -17.79 42.80 5.96
C LYS A 91 -18.84 43.70 6.64
N LYS A 92 -18.87 44.99 6.28
CA LYS A 92 -19.89 45.93 6.78
C LYS A 92 -21.29 45.58 6.27
N GLN A 93 -21.44 45.25 4.99
CA GLN A 93 -22.73 44.80 4.43
C GLN A 93 -23.22 43.49 5.04
N ALA A 94 -22.31 42.54 5.30
CA ALA A 94 -22.66 41.29 5.96
C ALA A 94 -23.14 41.50 7.41
N ALA A 95 -22.48 42.41 8.15
CA ALA A 95 -22.88 42.77 9.51
C ALA A 95 -24.25 43.48 9.54
N GLU A 96 -24.52 44.36 8.58
CA GLU A 96 -25.81 45.06 8.45
C GLU A 96 -26.96 44.09 8.11
N LYS A 97 -26.72 43.11 7.22
CA LYS A 97 -27.69 42.04 6.94
C LYS A 97 -27.93 41.12 8.13
N GLN A 98 -26.88 40.80 8.91
CA GLN A 98 -27.06 40.04 10.15
C GLN A 98 -27.87 40.81 11.20
N ALA A 99 -27.65 42.12 11.32
CA ALA A 99 -28.43 42.97 12.23
C ALA A 99 -29.92 43.08 11.81
N GLN A 100 -30.21 43.13 10.50
CA GLN A 100 -31.60 43.08 10.01
C GLN A 100 -32.27 41.73 10.26
N LYS A 101 -31.52 40.62 10.20
CA LYS A 101 -32.06 39.27 10.46
C LYS A 101 -32.39 39.00 11.93
N GLN A 102 -31.79 39.75 12.86
CA GLN A 102 -32.07 39.66 14.30
C GLN A 102 -33.27 40.51 14.75
N GLY A 103 -33.82 41.37 13.89
CA GLY A 103 -34.94 42.27 14.21
C GLY A 103 -36.29 41.83 13.64
N ILE A 104 -36.37 40.67 13.00
CA ILE A 104 -37.61 40.09 12.48
C ILE A 104 -38.01 38.98 13.46
N ASP A 105 -39.01 39.31 14.28
CA ASP A 105 -39.69 38.41 15.22
C ASP A 105 -40.14 37.12 14.49
N GLU A 106 -39.97 35.97 15.13
CA GLU A 106 -40.22 34.63 14.59
C GLU A 106 -41.72 34.28 14.47
N ASP A 107 -42.64 35.24 14.71
CA ASP A 107 -44.09 34.98 14.80
C ASP A 107 -44.94 35.55 13.64
N ASP A 108 -44.35 36.24 12.66
CA ASP A 108 -45.02 36.66 11.42
C ASP A 108 -44.39 35.98 10.21
N GLU A 109 -44.45 34.65 10.18
CA GLU A 109 -44.17 33.87 8.96
C GLU A 109 -45.29 34.10 7.94
N ASP A 110 -45.14 35.15 7.12
CA ASP A 110 -45.88 35.28 5.86
C ASP A 110 -45.77 33.94 5.11
N ALA A 111 -46.90 33.25 4.92
CA ALA A 111 -46.97 31.96 4.22
C ALA A 111 -46.39 32.01 2.79
N ASP A 112 -46.26 33.22 2.24
CA ASP A 112 -45.68 33.50 0.92
C ASP A 112 -44.14 33.66 0.95
N LEU A 113 -43.51 33.75 2.13
CA LEU A 113 -42.05 33.87 2.33
C LEU A 113 -41.38 32.56 2.79
N ILE A 114 -42.14 31.47 2.92
CA ILE A 114 -41.59 30.16 3.26
C ILE A 114 -40.72 29.69 2.11
N ASN A 115 -39.42 29.53 2.35
CA ASN A 115 -38.50 28.99 1.36
C ASN A 115 -38.92 27.54 1.04
N PRO A 116 -39.28 27.22 -0.21
CA PRO A 116 -39.70 25.87 -0.59
C PRO A 116 -38.59 24.80 -0.45
N ASN A 117 -37.32 25.22 -0.30
CA ASN A 117 -36.19 24.34 0.04
C ASN A 117 -35.93 24.22 1.56
N HIS A 118 -36.84 24.69 2.42
CA HIS A 118 -36.70 24.51 3.86
C HIS A 118 -36.91 23.03 4.24
N VAL A 119 -35.91 22.46 4.91
CA VAL A 119 -35.92 21.04 5.29
C VAL A 119 -36.83 20.84 6.50
N GLU A 120 -38.11 20.53 6.25
CA GLU A 120 -39.13 20.33 7.31
C GLU A 120 -38.86 19.11 8.20
N LYS A 121 -38.13 18.10 7.68
CA LYS A 121 -37.90 16.83 8.36
C LYS A 121 -36.41 16.48 8.37
N LYS A 122 -35.82 16.51 9.56
CA LYS A 122 -34.43 16.10 9.80
C LYS A 122 -34.36 14.57 9.81
N LEU A 123 -33.70 13.99 8.83
CA LEU A 123 -33.45 12.54 8.77
C LEU A 123 -32.56 12.12 9.94
N THR A 124 -32.96 11.07 10.66
CA THR A 124 -32.19 10.48 11.76
C THR A 124 -31.37 9.30 11.25
N ILE A 125 -30.23 9.02 11.89
CA ILE A 125 -29.29 7.95 11.55
C ILE A 125 -29.98 6.57 11.37
N SER A 126 -31.06 6.31 12.11
CA SER A 126 -31.85 5.08 12.01
C SER A 126 -32.54 4.86 10.65
N ASP A 127 -32.76 5.91 9.87
CA ASP A 127 -33.44 5.86 8.56
C ASP A 127 -32.44 5.66 7.38
N LEU A 128 -31.14 5.61 7.68
CA LEU A 128 -30.10 5.35 6.67
C LEU A 128 -29.94 3.84 6.38
N GLY A 129 -30.28 2.95 7.32
CA GLY A 129 -30.14 1.50 7.16
C GLY A 129 -31.26 0.82 6.35
N SER A 130 -32.39 1.49 6.16
CA SER A 130 -33.57 1.00 5.43
C SER A 130 -33.59 1.40 3.95
N ARG A 131 -32.69 2.30 3.53
CA ARG A 131 -32.63 2.79 2.14
C ARG A 131 -31.93 1.77 1.24
N GLN A 132 -32.54 1.52 0.08
CA GLN A 132 -31.87 0.81 -1.00
C GLN A 132 -30.59 1.57 -1.35
N LEU A 133 -29.47 0.84 -1.38
CA LEU A 133 -28.15 1.40 -1.71
C LEU A 133 -28.27 2.28 -2.94
N THR A 134 -27.74 3.50 -2.85
CA THR A 134 -27.74 4.42 -3.97
C THR A 134 -27.01 3.77 -5.16
N ARG A 135 -27.32 4.18 -6.39
CA ARG A 135 -26.72 3.57 -7.60
C ARG A 135 -25.18 3.53 -7.51
N LYS A 136 -24.59 4.60 -6.96
CA LYS A 136 -23.16 4.71 -6.66
C LYS A 136 -22.69 3.64 -5.66
N GLU A 137 -23.40 3.46 -4.55
CA GLU A 137 -23.05 2.45 -3.54
C GLU A 137 -23.16 1.02 -4.04
N ARG A 138 -24.11 0.73 -4.95
CA ARG A 138 -24.23 -0.59 -5.58
C ARG A 138 -23.02 -0.89 -6.46
N ASP A 139 -22.65 0.05 -7.31
CA ASP A 139 -21.51 -0.12 -8.22
C ASP A 139 -20.19 -0.25 -7.43
N VAL A 140 -20.05 0.45 -6.31
CA VAL A 140 -18.89 0.32 -5.41
C VAL A 140 -18.84 -1.07 -4.77
N LYS A 141 -19.96 -1.58 -4.24
CA LYS A 141 -20.01 -2.94 -3.68
C LYS A 141 -19.73 -4.01 -4.72
N GLU A 142 -20.28 -3.88 -5.93
CA GLU A 142 -20.02 -4.85 -7.01
C GLU A 142 -18.54 -4.85 -7.42
N LYS A 143 -17.89 -3.67 -7.46
CA LYS A 143 -16.43 -3.57 -7.68
C LYS A 143 -15.63 -4.22 -6.55
N GLN A 144 -16.03 -4.01 -5.29
CA GLN A 144 -15.39 -4.65 -4.14
C GLN A 144 -15.55 -6.17 -4.20
N GLU A 145 -16.75 -6.67 -4.43
CA GLU A 145 -17.03 -8.10 -4.58
C GLU A 145 -16.24 -8.72 -5.76
N ALA A 146 -16.09 -8.00 -6.87
CA ALA A 146 -15.32 -8.47 -8.01
C ALA A 146 -13.82 -8.60 -7.66
N LYS A 147 -13.26 -7.62 -6.95
CA LYS A 147 -11.87 -7.66 -6.44
C LYS A 147 -11.68 -8.84 -5.47
N GLU A 148 -12.60 -9.01 -4.52
CA GLU A 148 -12.56 -10.13 -3.57
C GLU A 148 -12.67 -11.49 -4.27
N ARG A 149 -13.56 -11.62 -5.26
CA ARG A 149 -13.67 -12.86 -6.05
C ARG A 149 -12.40 -13.14 -6.82
N TYR A 150 -11.80 -12.12 -7.43
CA TYR A 150 -10.51 -12.25 -8.12
C TYR A 150 -9.41 -12.69 -7.15
N TRP A 151 -9.25 -12.02 -6.01
CA TRP A 151 -8.26 -12.40 -4.99
C TRP A 151 -8.49 -13.81 -4.47
N LYS A 152 -9.74 -14.19 -4.19
CA LYS A 152 -10.09 -15.54 -3.77
C LYS A 152 -9.71 -16.59 -4.83
N LEU A 153 -9.92 -16.30 -6.11
CA LEU A 153 -9.50 -17.18 -7.20
C LEU A 153 -7.97 -17.21 -7.36
N HIS A 154 -7.30 -16.08 -7.13
CA HIS A 154 -5.86 -15.96 -7.22
C HIS A 154 -5.17 -16.77 -6.11
N ILE A 155 -5.62 -16.61 -4.86
CA ILE A 155 -5.16 -17.41 -3.72
C ILE A 155 -5.44 -18.90 -3.95
N ALA A 156 -6.58 -19.25 -4.55
CA ALA A 156 -6.90 -20.63 -4.91
C ALA A 156 -6.04 -21.18 -6.08
N GLY A 157 -5.16 -20.38 -6.68
CA GLY A 157 -4.30 -20.79 -7.80
C GLY A 157 -5.05 -20.95 -9.13
N LYS A 158 -6.25 -20.37 -9.25
CA LYS A 158 -7.12 -20.55 -10.43
C LYS A 158 -6.95 -19.47 -11.49
N THR A 159 -6.37 -18.31 -11.14
CA THR A 159 -5.98 -17.28 -12.11
C THR A 159 -4.78 -17.75 -12.93
N ASP A 160 -4.66 -17.26 -14.16
CA ASP A 160 -3.57 -17.70 -15.04
C ASP A 160 -2.20 -17.27 -14.55
N GLU A 161 -2.13 -16.12 -13.88
CA GLU A 161 -0.94 -15.65 -13.16
C GLU A 161 -0.51 -16.64 -12.07
N ALA A 162 -1.42 -17.01 -11.17
CA ALA A 162 -1.11 -17.92 -10.07
C ALA A 162 -0.77 -19.34 -10.59
N LYS A 163 -1.44 -19.81 -11.64
CA LYS A 163 -1.05 -21.06 -12.32
C LYS A 163 0.36 -20.99 -12.88
N SER A 164 0.73 -19.86 -13.49
CA SER A 164 2.07 -19.67 -14.06
C SER A 164 3.15 -19.67 -12.97
N ASP A 165 2.87 -19.04 -11.83
CA ASP A 165 3.80 -19.01 -10.70
C ASP A 165 3.95 -20.39 -10.07
N LEU A 166 2.83 -21.08 -9.82
CA LEU A 166 2.85 -22.48 -9.38
C LEU A 166 3.63 -23.37 -10.35
N ALA A 167 3.46 -23.21 -11.67
CA ALA A 167 4.21 -23.96 -12.67
C ALA A 167 5.72 -23.62 -12.69
N ARG A 168 6.10 -22.40 -12.32
CA ARG A 168 7.52 -22.05 -12.12
C ARG A 168 8.06 -22.73 -10.85
N LEU A 169 7.31 -22.67 -9.76
CA LEU A 169 7.69 -23.29 -8.49
C LEU A 169 7.80 -24.82 -8.59
N THR A 170 6.91 -25.48 -9.35
CA THR A 170 6.99 -26.94 -9.58
C THR A 170 8.25 -27.30 -10.35
N LYS A 171 8.62 -26.56 -11.40
CA LYS A 171 9.89 -26.79 -12.12
C LYS A 171 11.10 -26.67 -11.21
N VAL A 172 11.14 -25.64 -10.36
CA VAL A 172 12.23 -25.48 -9.38
C VAL A 172 12.27 -26.64 -8.39
N ARG A 173 11.10 -27.12 -7.93
CA ARG A 173 11.02 -28.29 -7.06
C ARG A 173 11.55 -29.54 -7.76
N GLU A 174 11.13 -29.80 -8.99
CA GLU A 174 11.60 -30.93 -9.82
C GLU A 174 13.11 -30.87 -10.06
N GLU A 175 13.65 -29.69 -10.41
CA GLU A 175 15.09 -29.51 -10.60
C GLU A 175 15.89 -29.76 -9.31
N ARG A 176 15.38 -29.28 -8.17
CA ARG A 176 16.00 -29.53 -6.87
C ARG A 176 15.94 -31.01 -6.49
N GLU A 177 14.81 -31.67 -6.68
CA GLU A 177 14.64 -33.09 -6.42
C GLU A 177 15.55 -33.93 -7.32
N ALA A 178 15.62 -33.61 -8.62
CA ALA A 178 16.52 -34.27 -9.56
C ALA A 178 18.00 -34.05 -9.20
N ALA A 179 18.38 -32.84 -8.80
CA ALA A 179 19.75 -32.55 -8.36
C ALA A 179 20.10 -33.28 -7.06
N GLN A 180 19.17 -33.35 -6.10
CA GLN A 180 19.35 -34.13 -4.87
C GLN A 180 19.45 -35.62 -5.15
N ALA A 181 18.61 -36.16 -6.05
CA ALA A 181 18.67 -37.56 -6.46
C ALA A 181 20.00 -37.89 -7.14
N LYS A 182 20.49 -37.04 -8.05
CA LYS A 182 21.82 -37.19 -8.67
C LYS A 182 22.94 -37.17 -7.62
N ARG A 183 22.93 -36.21 -6.69
CA ARG A 183 23.92 -36.14 -5.61
C ARG A 183 23.90 -37.37 -4.71
N LYS A 184 22.71 -37.89 -4.36
CA LYS A 184 22.56 -39.12 -3.57
C LYS A 184 23.11 -40.33 -4.32
N ALA A 185 22.74 -40.50 -5.60
CA ALA A 185 23.24 -41.61 -6.42
C ALA A 185 24.77 -41.58 -6.61
N GLU A 186 25.35 -40.40 -6.84
CA GLU A 186 26.81 -40.25 -6.92
C GLU A 186 27.52 -40.53 -5.59
N ALA A 187 26.92 -40.12 -4.46
CA ALA A 187 27.46 -40.39 -3.13
C ALA A 187 27.41 -41.90 -2.80
N GLU A 188 26.32 -42.58 -3.13
CA GLU A 188 26.16 -44.03 -2.95
C GLU A 188 27.12 -44.81 -3.85
N ALA A 189 27.29 -44.42 -5.12
CA ALA A 189 28.26 -45.05 -6.01
C ALA A 189 29.70 -44.89 -5.52
N LYS A 190 30.08 -43.69 -5.05
CA LYS A 190 31.40 -43.46 -4.44
C LYS A 190 31.59 -44.25 -3.15
N ALA A 191 30.56 -44.35 -2.31
CA ALA A 191 30.62 -45.15 -1.08
C ALA A 191 30.83 -46.63 -1.39
N ALA A 192 30.07 -47.19 -2.35
CA ALA A 192 30.22 -48.56 -2.80
C ALA A 192 31.60 -48.85 -3.41
N GLU A 193 32.16 -47.91 -4.20
CA GLU A 193 33.52 -48.05 -4.75
C GLU A 193 34.57 -48.03 -3.64
N ILE A 194 34.44 -47.14 -2.65
CA ILE A 194 35.35 -47.08 -1.50
C ILE A 194 35.26 -48.38 -0.69
N GLU A 195 34.06 -48.91 -0.47
CA GLU A 195 33.86 -50.17 0.24
C GLU A 195 34.45 -51.37 -0.51
N ALA A 196 34.24 -51.45 -1.83
CA ALA A 196 34.85 -52.47 -2.68
C ALA A 196 36.39 -52.38 -2.70
N LYS A 197 36.96 -51.16 -2.75
CA LYS A 197 38.41 -50.93 -2.63
C LYS A 197 38.93 -51.34 -1.24
N LYS A 198 38.21 -51.00 -0.17
CA LYS A 198 38.58 -51.43 1.19
C LYS A 198 38.53 -52.95 1.34
N ALA A 199 37.49 -53.61 0.82
CA ALA A 199 37.34 -55.07 0.88
C ALA A 199 38.44 -55.81 0.09
N SER A 200 38.78 -55.34 -1.13
CA SER A 200 39.86 -55.92 -1.93
C SER A 200 41.25 -55.71 -1.30
N MET A 201 41.50 -54.56 -0.69
CA MET A 201 42.75 -54.29 0.04
C MET A 201 42.88 -55.10 1.33
N ALA A 202 41.77 -55.43 1.99
CA ALA A 202 41.76 -56.32 3.16
C ALA A 202 42.04 -57.78 2.75
N GLY A 203 41.47 -58.25 1.63
CA GLY A 203 41.71 -59.61 1.12
C GLY A 203 43.11 -59.85 0.54
N LYS A 204 43.82 -58.79 0.11
CA LYS A 204 45.18 -58.87 -0.45
C LYS A 204 46.30 -58.86 0.61
N ARG A 205 45.95 -58.67 1.89
CA ARG A 205 46.90 -58.52 3.02
C ARG A 205 47.14 -59.82 3.82
N ILE A 206 46.72 -60.97 3.29
CA ILE A 206 46.98 -62.33 3.81
C ILE A 206 47.89 -63.04 2.81
#